data_AF-A0A3D5WEA5-F1
#
_entry.id   AF-A0A3D5WEA5-F1
#
_cell.length_a   1.000
_cell.length_b   1.000
_cell.length_c   1.000
_cell.angle_alpha   90.00
_cell.angle_beta   90.00
_cell.angle_gamma   90.00
#
_symmetry.space_group_name_H-M   'P 1'
#
loop_
_entity.id
_entity.type
_entity.pdbx_description
1 polymer ?
#
loop_
_entity_poly.entity_id
_entity_poly.type
_entity_poly.pdbx_seq_one_letter_code
_entity_poly.pdbx_strand_id
1 'polypeptide(L)'
;MDNGVDKSSALLVATLASFLTPFIGSSVNIALPSIGKEFAIDAVLLSWVATAYLLAAVMFLVPFGRIADIHGRKRIFTYGIVLFTASSFLSAISTSAIALIAFRVLQGTGSAMTFGTGVAILTSVFPIGACSILF
;
A
#
# COMPACT_ATOMS: atom_id res chain seq x y z
N MET A 1 14.79 -21.59 -20.14
CA MET A 1 13.58 -22.25 -19.61
C MET A 1 13.24 -21.60 -18.27
N ASP A 2 12.64 -20.40 -18.25
CA ASP A 2 12.01 -19.81 -17.05
C ASP A 2 11.35 -18.44 -17.37
N ASN A 3 10.30 -18.39 -18.19
CA ASN A 3 9.62 -17.11 -18.52
C ASN A 3 8.11 -17.11 -18.22
N GLY A 4 7.52 -18.28 -17.92
CA GLY A 4 6.09 -18.42 -17.60
C GLY A 4 5.80 -18.36 -16.10
N VAL A 5 6.69 -18.92 -15.29
CA VAL A 5 6.58 -18.93 -13.82
C VAL A 5 6.81 -17.53 -13.27
N ASP A 6 7.83 -16.82 -13.76
CA ASP A 6 8.18 -15.47 -13.28
C ASP A 6 7.06 -14.43 -13.52
N LYS A 7 6.36 -14.54 -14.66
CA LYS A 7 5.20 -13.68 -14.98
C LYS A 7 3.98 -14.00 -14.10
N SER A 8 3.69 -15.28 -13.89
CA SER A 8 2.59 -15.73 -13.02
C SER A 8 2.84 -15.33 -11.57
N SER A 9 4.08 -15.48 -11.10
CA SER A 9 4.53 -15.03 -9.78
C SER A 9 4.38 -13.52 -9.60
N ALA A 10 4.83 -12.73 -10.59
CA ALA A 10 4.67 -11.28 -10.55
C ALA A 10 3.19 -10.86 -10.51
N LEU A 11 2.32 -11.56 -11.26
CA LEU A 11 0.88 -11.31 -11.27
C LEU A 11 0.23 -11.64 -9.93
N LEU A 12 0.57 -12.80 -9.35
CA LEU A 12 0.08 -13.22 -8.03
C LEU A 12 0.49 -12.21 -6.96
N VAL A 13 1.77 -11.82 -6.93
CA VAL A 13 2.26 -10.86 -5.93
C VAL A 13 1.60 -9.49 -6.11
N ALA A 14 1.46 -8.99 -7.35
CA ALA A 14 0.78 -7.72 -7.62
C ALA A 14 -0.71 -7.75 -7.20
N THR A 15 -1.40 -8.86 -7.46
CA THR A 15 -2.81 -9.05 -7.08
C THR A 15 -2.97 -9.12 -5.57
N LEU A 16 -2.16 -9.93 -4.89
CA LEU A 16 -2.15 -10.04 -3.42
C LEU A 16 -1.84 -8.69 -2.78
N ALA A 17 -0.87 -7.95 -3.29
CA ALA A 17 -0.50 -6.64 -2.76
C ALA A 17 -1.61 -5.59 -2.97
N SER A 18 -2.28 -5.63 -4.12
CA SER A 18 -3.43 -4.77 -4.43
C SER A 18 -4.64 -5.07 -3.54
N PHE A 19 -4.81 -6.33 -3.12
CA PHE A 19 -5.85 -6.74 -2.18
C PHE A 19 -5.51 -6.38 -0.72
N LEU A 20 -4.24 -6.56 -0.33
CA LEU A 20 -3.78 -6.39 1.05
C LEU A 20 -4.02 -4.96 1.56
N THR A 21 -3.80 -3.99 0.69
CA THR A 21 -3.90 -2.56 1.00
C THR A 21 -5.31 -2.14 1.48
N PRO A 22 -6.38 -2.31 0.69
CA PRO A 22 -7.75 -2.02 1.11
C PRO A 22 -8.26 -2.96 2.21
N PHE A 23 -7.77 -4.21 2.27
CA PHE A 23 -8.10 -5.14 3.35
C PHE A 23 -7.62 -4.62 4.72
N ILE A 24 -6.36 -4.18 4.80
CA ILE A 24 -5.79 -3.58 6.01
C ILE A 24 -6.54 -2.29 6.37
N GLY A 25 -6.84 -1.43 5.40
CA GLY A 25 -7.64 -0.23 5.64
C GLY A 25 -9.02 -0.54 6.22
N SER A 26 -9.70 -1.56 5.71
CA SER A 26 -11.02 -1.98 6.20
C SER A 26 -10.95 -2.59 7.60
N SER A 27 -9.98 -3.48 7.86
CA SER A 27 -9.76 -4.09 9.18
C SER A 27 -9.59 -3.03 10.26
N VAL A 28 -8.92 -1.94 9.92
CA VAL A 28 -8.59 -0.88 10.87
C VAL A 28 -9.80 -0.02 11.17
N ASN A 29 -10.63 0.29 10.17
CA ASN A 29 -11.90 0.98 10.39
C ASN A 29 -12.80 0.20 11.35
N ILE A 30 -12.79 -1.13 11.29
CA ILE A 30 -13.50 -1.99 12.24
C ILE A 30 -12.84 -1.96 13.64
N ALA A 31 -11.51 -1.86 13.70
CA ALA A 31 -10.76 -1.79 14.95
C ALA A 31 -10.79 -0.40 15.62
N LEU A 32 -11.10 0.68 14.89
CA LEU A 32 -11.17 2.06 15.42
C LEU A 32 -11.96 2.17 16.73
N PRO A 33 -13.21 1.66 16.85
CA PRO A 33 -13.94 1.74 18.11
C PRO A 33 -13.25 1.01 19.27
N SER A 34 -12.48 -0.05 18.99
CA SER A 34 -11.69 -0.76 20.00
C SER A 34 -10.46 0.05 20.42
N ILE A 35 -9.73 0.62 19.45
CA ILE A 35 -8.57 1.49 19.67
C ILE A 35 -8.98 2.73 20.50
N GLY A 36 -10.13 3.33 20.20
CA GLY A 36 -10.66 4.48 20.95
C GLY A 36 -10.96 4.16 22.42
N LYS A 37 -11.46 2.95 22.70
CA LYS A 37 -11.73 2.47 24.08
C LYS A 37 -10.46 2.14 24.85
N GLU A 38 -9.51 1.48 24.20
CA GLU A 38 -8.26 1.00 24.83
C GLU A 38 -7.32 2.14 25.20
N PHE A 39 -7.23 3.16 24.34
CA PHE A 39 -6.34 4.30 24.55
C PHE A 39 -7.06 5.55 25.09
N ALA A 40 -8.37 5.48 25.36
CA ALA A 40 -9.21 6.59 25.83
C ALA A 40 -9.00 7.90 25.02
N ILE A 41 -8.92 7.77 23.70
CA ILE A 41 -8.48 8.86 22.81
C ILE A 41 -9.68 9.68 22.34
N ASP A 42 -9.45 10.99 22.17
CA ASP A 42 -10.39 11.91 21.53
C ASP A 42 -10.78 11.45 20.11
N ALA A 43 -12.05 11.67 19.74
CA ALA A 43 -12.60 11.29 18.44
C ALA A 43 -11.80 11.90 17.25
N VAL A 44 -11.20 13.07 17.46
CA VAL A 44 -10.35 13.73 16.46
C VAL A 44 -9.14 12.86 16.10
N LEU A 45 -8.40 12.38 17.10
CA LEU A 45 -7.21 11.54 16.89
C LEU A 45 -7.59 10.19 16.28
N LEU A 46 -8.75 9.64 16.65
CA LEU A 46 -9.24 8.39 16.09
C LEU A 46 -9.50 8.50 14.58
N SER A 47 -10.09 9.62 14.14
CA SER A 47 -10.27 9.91 12.72
C SER A 47 -8.94 10.08 11.98
N TRP A 48 -7.92 10.64 12.65
CA TRP A 48 -6.57 10.80 12.09
C TRP A 48 -5.87 9.47 11.78
N VAL A 49 -6.21 8.38 12.48
CA VAL A 49 -5.62 7.06 12.20
C VAL A 49 -5.88 6.61 10.76
N ALA A 50 -7.13 6.76 10.29
CA ALA A 50 -7.52 6.39 8.94
C ALA A 50 -7.11 7.45 7.91
N THR A 51 -7.31 8.73 8.22
CA THR A 51 -7.02 9.81 7.26
C THR A 51 -5.54 10.02 7.04
N ALA A 52 -4.68 9.89 8.06
CA ALA A 52 -3.23 10.03 7.89
C ALA A 52 -2.64 8.97 6.94
N TYR A 53 -3.14 7.74 7.02
CA TYR A 53 -2.78 6.67 6.09
C TYR A 53 -3.16 7.03 4.65
N LEU A 54 -4.40 7.47 4.41
CA LEU A 54 -4.86 7.88 3.08
C LEU A 54 -4.10 9.09 2.55
N LEU A 55 -3.88 10.09 3.40
CA LEU A 55 -3.19 11.32 3.05
C LEU A 55 -1.74 11.02 2.65
N ALA A 56 -1.04 10.21 3.44
CA ALA A 56 0.30 9.74 3.09
C ALA A 56 0.30 8.94 1.78
N ALA A 57 -0.64 8.01 1.62
CA ALA A 57 -0.74 7.22 0.40
C ALA A 57 -0.90 8.11 -0.85
N VAL A 58 -1.78 9.11 -0.80
CA VAL A 58 -2.02 10.03 -1.93
C VAL A 58 -0.84 10.97 -2.18
N MET A 59 -0.29 11.60 -1.13
CA MET A 59 0.84 12.53 -1.28
C MET A 59 2.07 11.86 -1.87
N PHE A 60 2.33 10.62 -1.45
CA PHE A 60 3.52 9.89 -1.86
C PHE A 60 3.35 9.06 -3.15
N LEU A 61 2.12 8.88 -3.64
CA LEU A 61 1.83 8.10 -4.84
C LEU A 61 2.56 8.66 -6.08
N VAL A 62 2.42 9.96 -6.32
CA VAL A 62 3.02 10.64 -7.49
C VAL A 62 4.56 10.62 -7.45
N PRO A 63 5.23 11.05 -6.35
CA PRO A 63 6.68 11.06 -6.30
C PRO A 63 7.28 9.65 -6.36
N PHE A 64 6.72 8.65 -5.67
CA PHE A 64 7.23 7.28 -5.76
C PHE A 64 6.94 6.61 -7.11
N GLY A 65 5.84 6.97 -7.77
CA GLY A 65 5.59 6.55 -9.16
C GLY A 65 6.71 7.02 -10.10
N ARG A 66 7.06 8.32 -10.03
CA ARG A 66 8.19 8.90 -10.78
C ARG A 66 9.52 8.22 -10.44
N ILE A 67 9.82 8.03 -9.15
CA ILE A 67 11.07 7.38 -8.69
C ILE A 67 11.17 5.95 -9.21
N ALA A 68 10.06 5.22 -9.25
CA ALA A 68 10.02 3.84 -9.72
C ALA A 68 10.22 3.72 -11.23
N ASP A 69 9.75 4.68 -12.02
CA ASP A 69 10.03 4.72 -13.44
C ASP A 69 11.52 4.95 -13.74
N ILE A 70 12.23 5.69 -12.87
CA ILE A 70 13.66 6.00 -13.04
C ILE A 70 14.56 4.89 -12.46
N HIS A 71 14.29 4.41 -11.23
CA HIS A 71 15.17 3.49 -10.50
C HIS A 71 14.83 2.00 -10.71
N GLY A 72 13.72 1.72 -11.41
CA GLY A 72 13.23 0.38 -11.69
C GLY A 72 12.05 -0.02 -10.82
N ARG A 73 10.93 -0.36 -11.48
CA ARG A 73 9.63 -0.67 -10.86
C ARG A 73 9.69 -1.84 -9.89
N LYS A 74 10.43 -2.92 -10.23
CA LYS A 74 10.56 -4.13 -9.40
C LYS A 74 11.19 -3.83 -8.03
N ARG A 75 12.23 -2.98 -7.98
CA ARG A 75 12.92 -2.64 -6.73
C ARG A 75 12.03 -1.81 -5.80
N ILE A 76 11.39 -0.76 -6.33
CA ILE A 76 10.50 0.09 -5.53
C ILE A 76 9.28 -0.69 -5.04
N PHE A 77 8.74 -1.60 -5.85
CA PHE A 77 7.66 -2.48 -5.43
C PHE A 77 8.07 -3.37 -4.25
N THR A 78 9.25 -4.00 -4.30
CA THR A 78 9.77 -4.81 -3.19
C THR A 78 10.02 -3.98 -1.93
N TYR A 79 10.62 -2.78 -2.05
CA TYR A 79 10.81 -1.89 -0.90
C TYR A 79 9.48 -1.45 -0.29
N GLY A 80 8.47 -1.16 -1.12
CA GLY A 80 7.12 -0.82 -0.68
C GLY A 80 6.48 -1.93 0.16
N ILE A 81 6.59 -3.19 -0.29
CA ILE A 81 6.10 -4.35 0.47
C ILE A 81 6.83 -4.48 1.81
N VAL A 82 8.17 -4.41 1.81
CA VAL A 82 8.95 -4.54 3.05
C VAL A 82 8.58 -3.44 4.04
N LEU A 83 8.46 -2.19 3.57
CA LEU A 83 8.06 -1.06 4.40
C LEU A 83 6.62 -1.21 4.92
N PHE A 84 5.69 -1.68 4.09
CA PHE A 84 4.31 -1.93 4.47
C PHE A 84 4.21 -3.02 5.54
N THR A 85 4.92 -4.13 5.37
CA THR A 85 4.95 -5.22 6.36
C THR A 85 5.58 -4.78 7.67
N ALA A 86 6.72 -4.09 7.62
CA ALA A 86 7.40 -3.59 8.81
C ALA A 86 6.53 -2.58 9.58
N SER A 87 5.94 -1.60 8.88
CA SER A 87 5.05 -0.61 9.49
C SER A 87 3.77 -1.23 10.06
N SER A 88 3.25 -2.31 9.45
CA SER A 88 2.10 -3.06 9.99
C SER A 88 2.44 -3.76 11.30
N PHE A 89 3.62 -4.36 11.39
CA PHE A 89 4.10 -4.97 12.64
C PHE A 89 4.32 -3.93 13.74
N LEU A 90 4.92 -2.78 13.39
CA LEU A 90 5.08 -1.65 14.31
C LEU A 90 3.72 -1.08 14.78
N SER A 91 2.73 -1.04 13.89
CA SER A 91 1.37 -0.60 14.25
C SER A 91 0.70 -1.56 15.23
N ALA A 92 0.98 -2.86 15.16
CA ALA A 92 0.44 -3.85 16.09
C ALA A 92 1.04 -3.75 17.51
N ILE A 93 2.28 -3.26 17.64
CA ILE A 93 2.99 -3.10 18.93
C ILE A 93 2.82 -1.68 19.49
N SER A 94 2.18 -0.77 18.75
CA SER A 94 2.13 0.64 19.16
C SER A 94 1.36 0.82 20.47
N THR A 95 1.96 1.53 21.41
CA THR A 95 1.42 1.79 22.76
C THR A 95 0.84 3.20 22.90
N SER A 96 0.76 3.98 21.81
CA SER A 96 0.22 5.35 21.84
C SER A 96 -0.45 5.71 20.51
N ALA A 97 -1.52 6.50 20.60
CA ALA A 97 -2.27 7.03 19.46
C ALA A 97 -1.39 7.78 18.46
N ILE A 98 -0.47 8.62 18.95
CA ILE A 98 0.45 9.39 18.09
C ILE A 98 1.44 8.46 17.39
N ALA A 99 1.97 7.46 18.09
CA ALA A 99 2.86 6.47 17.49
C ALA A 99 2.14 5.64 16.43
N LEU A 100 0.89 5.24 16.69
CA LEU A 100 0.03 4.56 15.72
C LEU A 100 -0.16 5.43 14.45
N ILE A 101 -0.45 6.73 14.59
CA ILE A 101 -0.58 7.65 13.44
C ILE A 101 0.75 7.77 12.68
N ALA A 102 1.89 7.86 13.36
CA ALA A 102 3.19 7.91 12.70
C ALA A 102 3.45 6.62 11.88
N PHE A 103 3.14 5.46 12.45
CA PHE A 103 3.26 4.18 11.74
C PHE A 103 2.25 4.04 10.60
N ARG A 104 1.06 4.64 10.72
CA ARG A 104 0.07 4.74 9.63
C ARG A 104 0.58 5.54 8.45
N VAL A 105 1.26 6.65 8.72
CA VAL A 105 1.90 7.45 7.65
C VAL A 105 2.97 6.62 6.94
N LEU A 106 3.82 5.91 7.69
CA LEU A 106 4.82 4.99 7.12
C LEU A 106 4.18 3.83 6.34
N GLN A 107 3.04 3.32 6.79
CA GLN A 107 2.30 2.29 6.07
C GLN A 107 1.67 2.84 4.78
N GLY A 108 1.18 4.08 4.82
CA GLY A 108 0.66 4.80 3.66
C GLY A 108 1.73 5.04 2.60
N THR A 109 2.96 5.36 3.00
CA THR A 109 4.07 5.50 2.06
C THR A 109 4.45 4.18 1.39
N GLY A 110 4.49 3.07 2.15
CA GLY A 110 4.69 1.72 1.59
C GLY A 110 3.57 1.33 0.62
N SER A 111 2.32 1.64 0.98
CA SER A 111 1.15 1.44 0.14
C SER A 111 1.24 2.21 -1.17
N ALA A 112 1.68 3.47 -1.14
CA ALA A 112 1.86 4.29 -2.34
C ALA A 112 2.88 3.70 -3.32
N MET A 113 4.02 3.23 -2.79
CA MET A 113 5.04 2.54 -3.58
C MET A 113 4.48 1.29 -4.26
N THR A 114 3.74 0.47 -3.51
CA THR A 114 3.16 -0.78 -4.02
C THR A 114 2.08 -0.54 -5.07
N PHE A 115 1.13 0.36 -4.82
CA PHE A 115 0.02 0.62 -5.75
C PHE A 115 0.50 1.27 -7.06
N GLY A 116 1.34 2.31 -6.96
CA GLY A 116 1.85 3.03 -8.13
C GLY A 116 2.69 2.13 -9.04
N THR A 117 3.56 1.30 -8.45
CA THR A 117 4.41 0.38 -9.22
C THR A 117 3.69 -0.88 -9.68
N GLY A 118 2.73 -1.39 -8.90
CA GLY A 118 1.95 -2.59 -9.25
C GLY A 118 1.16 -2.39 -10.54
N VAL A 119 0.45 -1.26 -10.68
CA VAL A 119 -0.29 -0.92 -11.90
C VAL A 119 0.66 -0.75 -13.10
N ALA A 120 1.81 -0.12 -12.89
CA ALA A 120 2.82 0.07 -13.93
C ALA A 120 3.51 -1.24 -14.37
N ILE A 121 3.69 -2.20 -13.46
CA ILE A 121 4.20 -3.54 -13.78
C ILE A 121 3.14 -4.32 -14.58
N LEU A 122 1.89 -4.35 -14.10
CA LEU A 122 0.80 -5.06 -14.76
C LEU A 122 0.58 -4.55 -16.19
N THR A 123 0.53 -3.24 -16.41
CA THR A 123 0.39 -2.64 -17.75
C THR A 123 1.59 -2.90 -18.67
N SER A 124 2.79 -3.12 -18.13
CA SER A 124 3.98 -3.48 -18.92
C SER A 124 4.04 -4.97 -19.29
N VAL A 125 3.52 -5.85 -18.43
CA VAL A 125 3.51 -7.31 -18.65
C VAL A 125 2.29 -7.72 -19.50
N PHE A 126 1.17 -7.01 -19.34
CA PHE A 126 -0.06 -7.16 -20.11
C PHE A 126 -0.34 -5.87 -20.87
N PRO A 127 0.38 -5.60 -21.98
CA PRO A 127 0.05 -4.47 -22.82
C PRO A 127 -1.40 -4.61 -23.31
N ILE A 128 -2.22 -3.61 -22.98
CA ILE A 128 -3.57 -3.43 -23.52
C ILE A 128 -3.46 -3.19 -25.03
N GLY A 129 -3.51 -4.26 -25.79
CA GLY A 129 -3.38 -4.21 -27.25
C GLY A 129 -3.95 -5.44 -27.92
N ALA A 130 -5.29 -5.61 -27.86
CA ALA A 130 -6.03 -6.44 -28.82
C ALA A 130 -7.56 -6.21 -28.83
N CYS A 131 -8.09 -5.08 -28.37
CA CYS A 131 -9.51 -4.76 -28.58
C CYS A 131 -9.73 -3.25 -28.76
N SER A 132 -9.11 -2.72 -29.81
CA SER A 132 -9.39 -1.40 -30.38
C SER A 132 -9.06 -1.48 -31.88
N ILE A 133 -9.64 -2.46 -32.55
CA ILE A 133 -9.73 -2.53 -34.00
C ILE A 133 -11.20 -2.86 -34.26
N LEU A 134 -11.87 -2.00 -35.03
CA LEU A 134 -13.29 -2.04 -35.44
C LEU A 134 -14.29 -1.30 -34.53
N PHE A 135 -14.30 0.02 -34.62
CA PHE A 135 -15.51 0.79 -34.98
C PHE A 135 -15.10 1.96 -35.87
#